data_AF-A0A2H4VNX9-F1
#
_entry.id   AF-A0A2H4VNX9-F1
#
_cell.length_a   1.000
_cell.length_b   1.000
_cell.length_c   1.000
_cell.angle_alpha   90.00
_cell.angle_beta   90.00
_cell.angle_gamma   90.00
#
_symmetry.space_group_name_H-M   'P 1'
#
loop_
_entity.id
_entity.type
_entity.pdbx_description
1 polymer ?
#
loop_
_entity_poly.entity_id
_entity_poly.type
_entity_poly.pdbx_seq_one_letter_code
_entity_poly.pdbx_strand_id
1 'polypeptide(L)'
;MNNKDFARLLMEEVVDSNPPDSRGFISENGIDDSNLNDADEIWKAFVRYNIDAYGVRSGTVWKYWNLTSDEAILKQRTKLIEKIQKLQGLKCYSNFTFHCPVTYASGEFFNGDKCYLKGSLESCPVIELIKELKWHRAHYRVAKILVEDAKRLLIEDEFGTKNQNLNDILHGIFQKYPNNEQGRTLATKELLSKFDDIKGYGNPPKVITWFFSEMSSPVHQVNHWPNLDHRQLSPVDTHVQRLMVRFGFIDSKDASNKNIEIELSKLYPDEPRKLDHGLYRLGADLEEGICAKTPNCELCKEKHPKLFENCQARQI
;
A
#
# COMPACT_ATOMS: atom_id res chain seq x y z
N MET A 1 -10.09 -31.19 7.88
CA MET A 1 -9.91 -30.50 6.58
C MET A 1 -8.49 -29.95 6.52
N ASN A 2 -7.82 -30.00 5.37
CA ASN A 2 -6.48 -29.42 5.23
C ASN A 2 -6.56 -27.88 5.07
N ASN A 3 -5.42 -27.20 5.18
CA ASN A 3 -5.38 -25.73 5.14
C ASN A 3 -5.83 -25.15 3.79
N LYS A 4 -5.57 -25.82 2.66
CA LYS A 4 -6.01 -25.35 1.34
C LYS A 4 -7.53 -25.40 1.19
N ASP A 5 -8.13 -26.50 1.64
CA ASP A 5 -9.58 -26.66 1.65
C ASP A 5 -10.25 -25.65 2.58
N PHE A 6 -9.66 -25.36 3.74
CA PHE A 6 -10.18 -24.34 4.65
C PHE A 6 -10.04 -22.92 4.07
N ALA A 7 -8.92 -22.61 3.40
CA ALA A 7 -8.74 -21.35 2.69
C ALA A 7 -9.78 -21.17 1.57
N ARG A 8 -10.06 -22.23 0.79
CA ARG A 8 -11.12 -22.23 -0.22
C ARG A 8 -12.50 -21.97 0.39
N LEU A 9 -12.83 -22.65 1.49
CA LEU A 9 -14.09 -22.41 2.20
C LEU A 9 -14.22 -20.95 2.67
N LEU A 10 -13.12 -20.35 3.14
CA LEU A 10 -13.08 -18.94 3.54
C LEU A 10 -13.42 -18.03 2.38
N MET A 11 -12.88 -18.31 1.19
CA MET A 11 -13.19 -17.56 -0.03
C MET A 11 -14.65 -17.70 -0.43
N GLU A 12 -15.16 -18.93 -0.41
CA GLU A 12 -16.56 -19.21 -0.75
C GLU A 12 -17.53 -18.43 0.14
N GLU A 13 -17.29 -18.42 1.46
CA GLU A 13 -18.19 -17.77 2.41
C GLU A 13 -18.04 -16.26 2.54
N VAL A 14 -16.82 -15.71 2.39
CA VAL A 14 -16.55 -14.29 2.67
C VAL A 14 -16.47 -13.44 1.41
N VAL A 15 -16.00 -14.02 0.30
CA VAL A 15 -15.72 -13.28 -0.93
C VAL A 15 -16.71 -13.68 -2.02
N ASP A 16 -16.86 -14.96 -2.34
CA ASP A 16 -17.67 -15.38 -3.49
C ASP A 16 -19.18 -15.21 -3.25
N SER A 17 -19.62 -15.33 -1.99
CA SER A 17 -21.00 -15.06 -1.57
C SER A 17 -21.38 -13.58 -1.65
N ASN A 18 -20.39 -12.69 -1.58
CA ASN A 18 -20.56 -11.24 -1.59
C ASN A 18 -19.32 -10.58 -2.23
N PRO A 19 -19.17 -10.69 -3.56
CA PRO A 19 -17.96 -10.26 -4.24
C PRO A 19 -17.74 -8.76 -4.02
N PRO A 20 -16.49 -8.33 -3.72
CA PRO A 20 -16.20 -6.93 -3.53
C PRO A 20 -16.46 -6.15 -4.82
N ASP A 21 -17.11 -4.99 -4.69
CA ASP A 21 -17.13 -3.99 -5.75
C ASP A 21 -16.17 -2.86 -5.37
N SER A 22 -14.88 -3.02 -5.71
CA SER A 22 -13.89 -1.96 -5.46
C SER A 22 -14.16 -0.69 -6.26
N ARG A 23 -15.07 -0.70 -7.25
CA ARG A 23 -15.56 0.54 -7.89
C ARG A 23 -16.36 1.37 -6.90
N GLY A 24 -17.01 0.74 -5.92
CA GLY A 24 -17.61 1.43 -4.77
C GLY A 24 -16.55 2.20 -3.99
N PHE A 25 -15.48 1.54 -3.56
CA PHE A 25 -14.36 2.20 -2.86
C PHE A 25 -13.72 3.33 -3.69
N ILE A 26 -13.52 3.10 -5.00
CA ILE A 26 -12.90 4.05 -5.92
C ILE A 26 -13.81 5.27 -6.15
N SER A 27 -15.09 5.05 -6.41
CA SER A 27 -16.08 6.12 -6.59
C SER A 27 -16.36 6.90 -5.31
N GLU A 28 -16.44 6.23 -4.15
CA GLU A 28 -16.57 6.87 -2.82
C GLU A 28 -15.39 7.78 -2.49
N ASN A 29 -14.23 7.50 -3.09
CA ASN A 29 -13.01 8.29 -2.98
C ASN A 29 -12.84 9.32 -4.11
N GLY A 30 -13.86 9.54 -4.95
CA GLY A 30 -13.83 10.55 -6.02
C GLY A 30 -12.85 10.21 -7.16
N ILE A 31 -12.56 8.92 -7.36
CA ILE A 31 -11.71 8.46 -8.46
C ILE A 31 -12.63 8.04 -9.60
N ASP A 32 -12.40 8.59 -10.79
CA ASP A 32 -13.09 8.18 -12.02
C ASP A 32 -12.37 6.96 -12.62
N ASP A 33 -12.93 5.78 -12.39
CA ASP A 33 -12.38 4.52 -12.90
C ASP A 33 -12.37 4.45 -14.43
N SER A 34 -13.24 5.22 -15.09
CA SER A 34 -13.33 5.31 -16.54
C SER A 34 -12.21 6.18 -17.14
N ASN A 35 -11.49 6.94 -16.31
CA ASN A 35 -10.43 7.85 -16.73
C ASN A 35 -9.09 7.59 -16.03
N LEU A 36 -8.81 6.34 -15.62
CA LEU A 36 -7.50 5.95 -15.05
C LEU A 36 -6.31 6.05 -16.03
N ASN A 37 -6.56 6.40 -17.30
CA ASN A 37 -5.49 6.82 -18.21
C ASN A 37 -4.97 8.24 -17.89
N ASP A 38 -5.78 9.06 -17.23
CA ASP A 38 -5.43 10.39 -16.76
C ASP A 38 -4.45 10.32 -15.58
N ALA A 39 -3.38 11.08 -15.70
CA ALA A 39 -2.33 11.12 -14.71
C ALA A 39 -2.81 11.79 -13.39
N ASP A 40 -3.83 12.66 -13.45
CA ASP A 40 -4.47 13.27 -12.28
C ASP A 40 -5.31 12.25 -11.51
N GLU A 41 -6.07 11.38 -12.19
CA GLU A 41 -6.86 10.33 -11.54
C GLU A 41 -5.97 9.30 -10.84
N ILE A 42 -4.89 8.86 -11.50
CA ILE A 42 -3.92 7.96 -10.87
C ILE A 42 -3.24 8.62 -9.68
N TRP A 43 -2.90 9.90 -9.78
CA TRP A 43 -2.30 10.65 -8.67
C TRP A 43 -3.23 10.70 -7.45
N LYS A 44 -4.51 11.02 -7.67
CA LYS A 44 -5.52 11.01 -6.60
C LYS A 44 -5.62 9.64 -5.95
N ALA A 45 -5.73 8.58 -6.75
CA ALA A 45 -5.80 7.21 -6.26
C ALA A 45 -4.55 6.85 -5.43
N PHE A 46 -3.37 7.12 -5.97
CA PHE A 46 -2.09 6.81 -5.33
C PHE A 46 -1.92 7.49 -3.95
N VAL A 47 -2.28 8.78 -3.85
CA VAL A 47 -2.21 9.53 -2.58
C VAL A 47 -3.24 9.00 -1.57
N ARG A 48 -4.48 8.74 -2.01
CA ARG A 48 -5.54 8.24 -1.13
C ARG A 48 -5.24 6.86 -0.56
N TYR A 49 -4.70 5.93 -1.37
CA TYR A 49 -4.26 4.61 -0.91
C TYR A 49 -3.13 4.68 0.12
N ASN A 50 -2.15 5.55 -0.10
CA ASN A 50 -1.09 5.77 0.88
C ASN A 50 -1.65 6.27 2.22
N ILE A 51 -2.58 7.23 2.19
CA ILE A 51 -3.17 7.77 3.41
C ILE A 51 -3.96 6.69 4.18
N ASP A 52 -4.79 5.90 3.49
CA ASP A 52 -5.60 4.86 4.12
C ASP A 52 -4.73 3.74 4.71
N ALA A 53 -3.73 3.27 3.96
CA ALA A 53 -2.91 2.13 4.37
C ALA A 53 -2.03 2.41 5.59
N TYR A 54 -1.69 3.67 5.87
CA TYR A 54 -1.00 4.09 7.11
C TYR A 54 -1.95 4.27 8.31
N GLY A 55 -3.23 3.92 8.18
CA GLY A 55 -4.15 3.76 9.30
C GLY A 55 -4.42 5.06 10.04
N VAL A 56 -4.44 6.19 9.33
CA VAL A 56 -4.63 7.52 9.92
C VAL A 56 -6.11 7.76 10.23
N ARG A 57 -6.72 6.86 11.00
CA ARG A 57 -8.09 6.98 11.55
C ARG A 57 -8.10 7.69 12.90
N SER A 58 -7.30 8.73 13.08
CA SER A 58 -7.64 9.67 14.16
C SER A 58 -8.83 10.50 13.66
N GLY A 59 -9.92 10.54 14.42
CA GLY A 59 -11.17 11.19 14.00
C GLY A 59 -11.00 12.67 13.59
N THR A 60 -9.93 13.31 14.06
CA THR A 60 -9.55 14.66 13.63
C THR A 60 -8.96 14.67 12.22
N VAL A 61 -8.08 13.73 11.89
CA VAL A 61 -7.32 13.73 10.62
C VAL A 61 -8.13 13.13 9.47
N TRP A 62 -8.88 12.05 9.74
CA TRP A 62 -9.79 11.45 8.76
C TRP A 62 -10.77 12.49 8.21
N LYS A 63 -11.30 13.36 9.09
CA LYS A 63 -12.23 14.44 8.71
C LYS A 63 -11.57 15.51 7.84
N TYR A 64 -10.29 15.85 8.05
CA TYR A 64 -9.61 16.84 7.20
C TYR A 64 -9.26 16.26 5.81
N TRP A 65 -8.91 14.98 5.72
CA TRP A 65 -8.48 14.36 4.45
C TRP A 65 -9.61 13.84 3.58
N ASN A 66 -10.63 13.16 4.14
CA ASN A 66 -11.81 12.79 3.35
C ASN A 66 -12.57 14.01 2.82
N LEU A 67 -12.40 15.18 3.45
CA LEU A 67 -12.95 16.45 2.98
C LEU A 67 -11.97 17.27 2.13
N THR A 68 -10.74 16.78 1.88
CA THR A 68 -9.81 17.46 0.99
C THR A 68 -10.31 17.29 -0.44
N SER A 69 -10.63 18.40 -1.10
CA SER A 69 -11.10 18.38 -2.48
C SER A 69 -10.03 17.86 -3.43
N ASP A 70 -10.47 17.25 -4.53
CA ASP A 70 -9.58 16.83 -5.61
C ASP A 70 -8.71 17.97 -6.12
N GLU A 71 -9.28 19.17 -6.25
CA GLU A 71 -8.53 20.39 -6.61
C GLU A 71 -7.33 20.63 -5.68
N ALA A 72 -7.47 20.38 -4.37
CA ALA A 72 -6.38 20.53 -3.42
C ALA A 72 -5.31 19.43 -3.58
N ILE A 73 -5.69 18.18 -3.88
CA ILE A 73 -4.76 17.07 -4.14
C ILE A 73 -3.99 17.31 -5.44
N LEU A 74 -4.68 17.75 -6.50
CA LEU A 74 -4.09 18.03 -7.82
C LEU A 74 -3.18 19.26 -7.78
N LYS A 75 -3.61 20.35 -7.13
CA LYS A 75 -2.77 21.54 -6.94
C LYS A 75 -1.46 21.25 -6.20
N GLN A 76 -1.46 20.21 -5.37
CA GLN A 76 -0.26 19.74 -4.68
C GLN A 76 0.67 18.93 -5.57
N ARG A 77 0.16 18.22 -6.58
CA ARG A 77 0.95 17.36 -7.49
C ARG A 77 2.09 18.10 -8.18
N THR A 78 1.79 19.14 -8.94
CA THR A 78 2.79 19.91 -9.70
C THR A 78 3.84 20.52 -8.77
N LYS A 79 3.40 21.13 -7.68
CA LYS A 79 4.31 21.73 -6.68
C LYS A 79 5.20 20.70 -6.01
N LEU A 80 4.62 19.55 -5.65
CA LEU A 80 5.36 18.44 -5.06
C LEU A 80 6.46 17.98 -6.00
N ILE A 81 6.13 17.78 -7.27
CA ILE A 81 7.09 17.29 -8.25
C ILE A 81 8.17 18.33 -8.53
N GLU A 82 7.83 19.59 -8.72
CA GLU A 82 8.80 20.68 -8.84
C GLU A 82 9.75 20.75 -7.64
N LYS A 83 9.22 20.53 -6.42
CA LYS A 83 10.02 20.53 -5.20
C LYS A 83 10.93 19.32 -5.11
N ILE A 84 10.46 18.12 -5.47
CA ILE A 84 11.29 16.90 -5.47
C ILE A 84 12.38 17.01 -6.53
N GLN A 85 12.09 17.54 -7.72
CA GLN A 85 13.09 17.77 -8.77
C GLN A 85 14.23 18.66 -8.28
N LYS A 86 13.93 19.71 -7.50
CA LYS A 86 14.95 20.58 -6.86
C LYS A 86 15.85 19.83 -5.87
N LEU A 87 15.44 18.66 -5.37
CA LEU A 87 16.25 17.82 -4.48
C LEU A 87 17.30 16.99 -5.21
N GLN A 88 17.24 16.84 -6.55
CA GLN A 88 18.18 16.02 -7.34
C GLN A 88 19.65 16.41 -7.13
N GLY A 89 19.92 17.70 -6.93
CA GLY A 89 21.26 18.20 -6.68
C GLY A 89 21.82 17.89 -5.29
N LEU A 90 21.03 17.29 -4.39
CA LEU A 90 21.45 17.01 -3.02
C LEU A 90 22.19 15.67 -2.93
N LYS A 91 23.29 15.64 -2.17
CA LYS A 91 24.06 14.41 -1.92
C LYS A 91 23.25 13.27 -1.29
N CYS A 92 22.13 13.57 -0.65
CA CYS A 92 21.26 12.61 0.02
C CYS A 92 20.04 12.17 -0.83
N TYR A 93 19.93 12.62 -2.07
CA TYR A 93 18.78 12.38 -2.95
C TYR A 93 18.44 10.88 -3.13
N SER A 94 19.47 10.03 -3.19
CA SER A 94 19.31 8.58 -3.37
C SER A 94 18.77 7.85 -2.15
N ASN A 95 18.82 8.42 -0.94
CA ASN A 95 18.43 7.71 0.27
C ASN A 95 17.79 8.63 1.33
N PHE A 96 16.51 8.97 1.12
CA PHE A 96 15.72 9.69 2.11
C PHE A 96 15.30 8.75 3.25
N THR A 97 16.23 8.46 4.15
CA THR A 97 15.92 7.65 5.34
C THR A 97 15.24 8.47 6.43
N PHE A 98 14.54 7.80 7.36
CA PHE A 98 14.13 8.39 8.64
C PHE A 98 15.31 8.99 9.43
N HIS A 99 16.52 8.47 9.17
CA HIS A 99 17.79 8.91 9.74
C HIS A 99 18.60 9.82 8.81
N CYS A 100 18.00 10.37 7.75
CA CYS A 100 18.65 11.38 6.93
C CYS A 100 18.61 12.69 7.75
N PRO A 101 19.69 13.07 8.46
CA PRO A 101 19.65 14.14 9.43
C PRO A 101 20.26 15.36 8.75
N VAL A 102 19.65 15.80 7.66
CA VAL A 102 20.21 16.89 6.88
C VAL A 102 19.63 18.18 7.43
N THR A 103 20.34 18.78 8.37
CA THR A 103 20.17 20.18 8.74
C THR A 103 21.33 20.99 8.17
N TYR A 104 21.00 22.08 7.48
CA TYR A 104 21.93 23.01 6.88
C TYR A 104 22.26 24.13 7.88
N ALA A 105 23.53 24.32 8.19
CA ALA A 105 24.00 25.46 8.97
C ALA A 105 25.35 25.94 8.41
N SER A 106 25.46 27.24 8.18
CA SER A 106 26.71 27.90 7.77
C SER A 106 27.37 27.35 6.49
N GLY A 107 26.59 26.84 5.53
CA GLY A 107 27.10 26.49 4.21
C GLY A 107 27.58 25.05 4.00
N GLU A 108 27.53 24.17 5.02
CA GLU A 108 27.98 22.76 4.89
C GLU A 108 27.05 21.75 5.60
N PHE A 109 27.11 20.48 5.18
CA PHE A 109 26.30 19.37 5.69
C PHE A 109 27.02 18.59 6.82
N PHE A 110 26.31 18.27 7.91
CA PHE A 110 26.87 17.55 9.06
C PHE A 110 26.05 16.32 9.52
N ASN A 111 26.68 15.43 10.29
CA ASN A 111 26.14 14.18 10.84
C ASN A 111 25.20 14.41 12.05
N GLY A 112 24.09 13.67 12.11
CA GLY A 112 22.86 13.94 12.87
C GLY A 112 22.85 13.67 14.38
N ASP A 113 23.87 13.01 14.93
CA ASP A 113 23.84 12.58 16.34
C ASP A 113 23.91 13.74 17.35
N LYS A 114 24.05 14.99 16.89
CA LYS A 114 24.03 16.21 17.73
C LYS A 114 22.76 17.06 17.60
N CYS A 115 21.79 16.65 16.77
CA CYS A 115 20.67 17.51 16.37
C CYS A 115 19.55 17.67 17.42
N TYR A 116 19.59 16.92 18.53
CA TYR A 116 18.57 17.00 19.58
C TYR A 116 18.72 18.19 20.55
N LEU A 117 19.82 18.97 20.50
CA LEU A 117 20.15 19.92 21.58
C LEU A 117 19.85 21.41 21.30
N LYS A 118 19.42 21.84 20.11
CA LYS A 118 19.22 23.28 19.83
C LYS A 118 18.06 23.61 18.88
N GLY A 119 16.84 23.32 19.30
CA GLY A 119 15.67 24.23 19.19
C GLY A 119 15.25 24.96 17.90
N SER A 120 15.87 24.82 16.71
CA SER A 120 15.35 25.46 15.48
C SER A 120 15.33 24.54 14.25
N LEU A 121 14.16 24.51 13.60
CA LEU A 121 13.70 23.55 12.58
C LEU A 121 13.60 24.18 11.17
N GLU A 122 14.28 25.29 10.91
CA GLU A 122 14.05 26.11 9.71
C GLU A 122 15.12 25.86 8.63
N SER A 123 14.64 25.59 7.39
CA SER A 123 15.37 25.28 6.13
C SER A 123 15.73 23.82 5.80
N CYS A 124 14.80 22.88 5.96
CA CYS A 124 14.88 21.58 5.27
C CYS A 124 13.90 21.57 4.08
N PRO A 125 14.34 21.35 2.83
CA PRO A 125 13.45 21.30 1.67
C PRO A 125 12.30 20.28 1.79
N VAL A 126 12.51 19.17 2.51
CA VAL A 126 11.46 18.20 2.82
C VAL A 126 10.47 18.75 3.86
N ILE A 127 10.94 19.49 4.87
CA ILE A 127 10.05 20.15 5.84
C ILE A 127 9.26 21.28 5.17
N GLU A 128 9.88 22.03 4.27
CA GLU A 128 9.19 23.05 3.45
C GLU A 128 8.11 22.42 2.58
N LEU A 129 8.44 21.32 1.89
CA LEU A 129 7.49 20.54 1.11
C LEU A 129 6.30 20.07 1.97
N ILE A 130 6.56 19.49 3.14
CA ILE A 130 5.51 19.01 4.06
C ILE A 130 4.62 20.17 4.57
N LYS A 131 5.21 21.33 4.84
CA LYS A 131 4.46 22.55 5.21
C LYS A 131 3.62 23.09 4.06
N GLU A 132 4.15 23.12 2.83
CA GLU A 132 3.45 23.60 1.63
C GLU A 132 2.27 22.72 1.25
N LEU A 133 2.39 21.41 1.46
CA LEU A 133 1.30 20.45 1.29
C LEU A 133 0.24 20.55 2.40
N LYS A 134 0.43 21.41 3.41
CA LYS A 134 -0.40 21.53 4.62
C LYS A 134 -0.58 20.20 5.35
N TRP A 135 0.37 19.28 5.19
CA TRP A 135 0.32 17.98 5.80
C TRP A 135 0.56 18.12 7.30
N HIS A 136 -0.34 17.55 8.09
CA HIS A 136 -0.30 17.69 9.55
C HIS A 136 1.02 17.15 10.11
N ARG A 137 1.58 17.86 11.09
CA ARG A 137 2.89 17.55 11.71
C ARG A 137 2.98 16.14 12.32
N ALA A 138 1.87 15.47 12.57
CA ALA A 138 1.90 14.07 13.03
C ALA A 138 2.23 13.06 11.90
N HIS A 139 2.29 13.48 10.63
CA HIS A 139 2.42 12.60 9.46
C HIS A 139 3.70 12.78 8.66
N TYR A 140 4.75 13.38 9.26
CA TYR A 140 6.05 13.56 8.57
C TYR A 140 6.61 12.25 7.99
N ARG A 141 6.28 11.08 8.58
CA ARG A 141 6.69 9.77 8.05
C ARG A 141 5.96 9.40 6.76
N VAL A 142 4.63 9.48 6.75
CA VAL A 142 3.79 9.18 5.56
C VAL A 142 4.14 10.12 4.42
N ALA A 143 4.36 11.39 4.77
CA ALA A 143 4.75 12.40 3.82
C ALA A 143 6.07 12.11 3.10
N LYS A 144 7.10 11.71 3.87
CA LYS A 144 8.41 11.33 3.32
C LYS A 144 8.31 10.10 2.43
N ILE A 145 7.46 9.16 2.80
CA ILE A 145 7.20 7.95 2.02
C ILE A 145 6.54 8.29 0.68
N LEU A 146 5.49 9.12 0.69
CA LEU A 146 4.85 9.61 -0.53
C LEU A 146 5.83 10.37 -1.45
N VAL A 147 6.74 11.14 -0.85
CA VAL A 147 7.83 11.81 -1.59
C VAL A 147 8.78 10.80 -2.22
N GLU A 148 9.20 9.77 -1.49
CA GLU A 148 10.05 8.70 -2.03
C GLU A 148 9.36 7.94 -3.16
N ASP A 149 8.08 7.64 -3.00
CA ASP A 149 7.32 6.94 -4.03
C ASP A 149 7.15 7.82 -5.27
N ALA A 150 6.73 9.08 -5.11
CA ALA A 150 6.60 10.02 -6.23
C ALA A 150 7.95 10.27 -6.94
N LYS A 151 9.05 10.32 -6.20
CA LYS A 151 10.40 10.38 -6.76
C LYS A 151 10.67 9.18 -7.66
N ARG A 152 10.47 7.95 -7.17
CA ARG A 152 10.78 6.70 -7.88
C ARG A 152 9.81 6.37 -9.01
N LEU A 153 8.55 6.76 -8.85
CA LEU A 153 7.45 6.38 -9.73
C LEU A 153 6.96 7.48 -10.66
N LEU A 154 7.42 8.73 -10.54
CA LEU A 154 6.96 9.83 -11.39
C LEU A 154 8.10 10.75 -11.85
N ILE A 155 9.32 10.61 -11.32
CA ILE A 155 10.45 11.52 -11.61
C ILE A 155 11.69 10.75 -12.07
N GLU A 156 12.10 9.72 -11.33
CA GLU A 156 13.25 8.89 -11.65
C GLU A 156 12.86 7.87 -12.72
N ASP A 157 13.47 8.03 -13.89
CA ASP A 157 13.42 7.08 -14.99
C ASP A 157 14.87 6.69 -15.33
N GLU A 158 15.04 5.47 -15.84
CA GLU A 158 16.25 4.96 -16.50
C GLU A 158 16.59 5.76 -17.79
N PHE A 159 15.64 6.55 -18.30
CA PHE A 159 15.69 7.36 -19.54
C PHE A 159 15.16 8.81 -19.40
N GLY A 160 14.89 9.29 -18.19
CA GLY A 160 14.60 10.70 -17.85
C GLY A 160 13.43 11.42 -18.55
N THR A 161 12.43 10.76 -19.13
CA THR A 161 11.49 11.44 -20.07
C THR A 161 9.99 11.24 -19.82
N LYS A 162 9.56 10.83 -18.64
CA LYS A 162 8.13 10.60 -18.38
C LYS A 162 7.52 11.78 -17.65
N ASN A 163 6.47 12.36 -18.24
CA ASN A 163 5.76 13.57 -17.80
C ASN A 163 4.96 13.33 -16.51
N GLN A 164 5.61 12.81 -15.46
CA GLN A 164 5.01 12.68 -14.14
C GLN A 164 3.83 11.71 -14.08
N ASN A 165 3.74 10.76 -15.03
CA ASN A 165 2.62 9.84 -15.16
C ASN A 165 3.04 8.39 -14.87
N LEU A 166 2.38 7.75 -13.90
CA LEU A 166 2.65 6.38 -13.50
C LEU A 166 2.36 5.37 -14.63
N ASN A 167 1.38 5.65 -15.50
CA ASN A 167 1.09 4.81 -16.67
C ASN A 167 2.31 4.70 -17.59
N ASP A 168 3.04 5.80 -17.77
CA ASP A 168 4.22 5.79 -18.63
C ASP A 168 5.28 4.87 -18.06
N ILE A 169 5.48 4.88 -16.72
CA ILE A 169 6.48 4.03 -16.06
C ILE A 169 6.13 2.56 -16.21
N LEU A 170 4.88 2.19 -15.92
CA LEU A 170 4.42 0.81 -16.10
C LEU A 170 4.51 0.37 -17.56
N HIS A 171 4.11 1.23 -18.51
CA HIS A 171 4.25 0.95 -19.94
C HIS A 171 5.70 0.71 -20.33
N GLY A 172 6.64 1.50 -19.79
CA GLY A 172 8.08 1.30 -20.02
C GLY A 172 8.58 -0.03 -19.48
N ILE A 173 8.14 -0.43 -18.29
CA ILE A 173 8.49 -1.74 -17.73
C ILE A 173 7.92 -2.86 -18.61
N PHE A 174 6.64 -2.76 -19.02
CA PHE A 174 6.01 -3.77 -19.88
C PHE A 174 6.69 -3.92 -21.24
N GLN A 175 7.27 -2.85 -21.79
CA GLN A 175 8.01 -2.92 -23.07
C GLN A 175 9.31 -3.74 -22.97
N LYS A 176 9.90 -3.89 -21.78
CA LYS A 176 11.15 -4.65 -21.59
C LYS A 176 10.95 -6.17 -21.60
N TYR A 177 9.72 -6.63 -21.38
CA TYR A 177 9.41 -8.03 -21.13
C TYR A 177 8.38 -8.59 -22.11
N PRO A 178 8.40 -9.90 -22.41
CA PRO A 178 7.40 -10.51 -23.28
C PRO A 178 6.00 -10.46 -22.65
N ASN A 179 4.95 -10.34 -23.46
CA ASN A 179 3.57 -10.39 -22.98
C ASN A 179 3.09 -11.84 -22.75
N ASN A 180 3.74 -12.53 -21.82
CA ASN A 180 3.38 -13.87 -21.35
C ASN A 180 3.56 -13.96 -19.83
N GLU A 181 3.19 -15.09 -19.22
CA GLU A 181 3.25 -15.27 -17.75
C GLU A 181 4.63 -14.90 -17.18
N GLN A 182 5.71 -15.44 -17.76
CA GLN A 182 7.07 -15.16 -17.32
C GLN A 182 7.40 -13.67 -17.38
N GLY A 183 7.03 -12.98 -18.47
CA GLY A 183 7.28 -11.56 -18.61
C GLY A 183 6.47 -10.70 -17.64
N ARG A 184 5.21 -11.06 -17.34
CA ARG A 184 4.40 -10.41 -16.29
C ARG A 184 5.06 -10.56 -14.92
N THR A 185 5.55 -11.78 -14.62
CA THR A 185 6.25 -12.05 -13.36
C THR A 185 7.51 -11.19 -13.23
N LEU A 186 8.32 -11.09 -14.29
CA LEU A 186 9.53 -10.27 -14.31
C LEU A 186 9.23 -8.77 -14.22
N ALA A 187 8.24 -8.27 -14.98
CA ALA A 187 7.81 -6.87 -14.94
C ALA A 187 7.36 -6.46 -13.53
N THR A 188 6.56 -7.29 -12.88
CA THR A 188 6.06 -7.02 -11.52
C THR A 188 7.18 -7.03 -10.49
N LYS A 189 8.14 -7.95 -10.64
CA LYS A 189 9.32 -8.01 -9.78
C LYS A 189 10.23 -6.78 -9.95
N GLU A 190 10.43 -6.31 -11.19
CA GLU A 190 11.18 -5.07 -11.44
C GLU A 190 10.48 -3.88 -10.78
N LEU A 191 9.16 -3.75 -10.94
CA LEU A 191 8.36 -2.71 -10.30
C LEU A 191 8.53 -2.71 -8.77
N LEU A 192 8.35 -3.88 -8.13
CA LEU A 192 8.49 -4.00 -6.67
C LEU A 192 9.91 -3.70 -6.19
N SER A 193 10.94 -4.08 -6.97
CA SER A 193 12.34 -3.82 -6.62
C SER A 193 12.70 -2.34 -6.54
N LYS A 194 11.89 -1.46 -7.16
CA LYS A 194 12.06 0.00 -7.03
C LYS A 194 11.86 0.49 -5.59
N PHE A 195 11.33 -0.32 -4.67
CA PHE A 195 11.01 0.07 -3.30
C PHE A 195 11.82 -0.66 -2.22
N ASP A 196 12.68 -1.61 -2.60
CA ASP A 196 13.38 -2.52 -1.66
C ASP A 196 14.27 -1.79 -0.64
N ASP A 197 14.79 -0.62 -1.00
CA ASP A 197 15.74 0.17 -0.21
C ASP A 197 15.09 1.30 0.60
N ILE A 198 13.77 1.49 0.52
CA ILE A 198 13.09 2.57 1.25
C ILE A 198 12.95 2.20 2.73
N LYS A 199 13.73 2.87 3.58
CA LYS A 199 13.66 2.66 5.04
C LYS A 199 12.31 3.10 5.60
N GLY A 200 11.63 2.19 6.28
CA GLY A 200 10.34 2.44 6.93
C GLY A 200 9.14 1.88 6.16
N TYR A 201 9.37 1.38 4.94
CA TYR A 201 8.50 0.40 4.28
C TYR A 201 8.76 -0.99 4.84
N GLY A 202 7.69 -1.79 4.98
CA GLY A 202 7.83 -3.24 5.16
C GLY A 202 8.38 -3.88 3.88
N ASN A 203 8.84 -5.13 3.97
CA ASN A 203 9.22 -5.91 2.80
C ASN A 203 8.32 -7.16 2.68
N PRO A 204 7.48 -7.26 1.64
CA PRO A 204 7.25 -6.27 0.59
C PRO A 204 6.50 -5.02 1.11
N PRO A 205 6.55 -3.88 0.38
CA PRO A 205 5.89 -2.64 0.78
C PRO A 205 4.36 -2.79 0.74
N LYS A 206 3.71 -3.00 1.89
CA LYS A 206 2.25 -3.22 2.02
C LYS A 206 1.42 -2.24 1.17
N VAL A 207 1.70 -0.94 1.27
CA VAL A 207 0.90 0.09 0.59
C VAL A 207 1.01 0.00 -0.93
N ILE A 208 2.22 -0.23 -1.43
CA ILE A 208 2.51 -0.36 -2.86
C ILE A 208 1.90 -1.64 -3.42
N THR A 209 2.08 -2.76 -2.73
CA THR A 209 1.47 -4.05 -3.10
C THR A 209 -0.05 -3.96 -3.09
N TRP A 210 -0.63 -3.29 -2.09
CA TRP A 210 -2.08 -3.06 -2.04
C TRP A 210 -2.57 -2.20 -3.21
N PHE A 211 -1.99 -1.01 -3.43
CA PHE A 211 -2.37 -0.12 -4.53
C PHE A 211 -2.32 -0.83 -5.89
N PHE A 212 -1.20 -1.49 -6.21
CA PHE A 212 -1.09 -2.19 -7.48
C PHE A 212 -2.03 -3.39 -7.58
N SER A 213 -2.32 -4.08 -6.46
CA SER A 213 -3.27 -5.19 -6.47
C SER A 213 -4.69 -4.74 -6.80
N GLU A 214 -5.15 -3.60 -6.28
CA GLU A 214 -6.49 -3.07 -6.55
C GLU A 214 -6.65 -2.67 -8.01
N MET A 215 -5.55 -2.22 -8.63
CA MET A 215 -5.50 -1.81 -10.03
C MET A 215 -5.26 -2.97 -11.02
N SER A 216 -4.90 -4.17 -10.56
CA SER A 216 -4.48 -5.27 -11.46
C SER A 216 -5.13 -6.63 -11.17
N SER A 217 -5.67 -6.85 -9.96
CA SER A 217 -6.31 -8.10 -9.61
C SER A 217 -7.72 -8.17 -10.20
N PRO A 218 -8.11 -9.33 -10.75
CA PRO A 218 -9.48 -9.55 -11.23
C PRO A 218 -10.52 -9.50 -10.10
N VAL A 219 -10.12 -9.63 -8.83
CA VAL A 219 -11.01 -9.54 -7.67
C VAL A 219 -11.67 -8.16 -7.58
N HIS A 220 -10.95 -7.09 -7.93
CA HIS A 220 -11.37 -5.71 -7.71
C HIS A 220 -12.07 -5.07 -8.91
N GLN A 221 -12.18 -5.77 -10.04
CA GLN A 221 -12.88 -5.37 -11.28
C GLN A 221 -12.36 -4.10 -11.98
N VAL A 222 -11.46 -3.33 -11.38
CA VAL A 222 -10.80 -2.16 -12.00
C VAL A 222 -9.91 -2.59 -13.16
N ASN A 223 -9.06 -3.59 -12.90
CA ASN A 223 -8.19 -4.26 -13.87
C ASN A 223 -7.50 -3.31 -14.88
N HIS A 224 -7.03 -2.15 -14.40
CA HIS A 224 -6.36 -1.11 -15.19
C HIS A 224 -4.99 -1.57 -15.71
N TRP A 225 -4.25 -2.36 -14.92
CA TRP A 225 -2.95 -2.91 -15.30
C TRP A 225 -2.94 -4.45 -15.31
N PRO A 226 -3.63 -5.09 -16.28
CA PRO A 226 -3.79 -6.56 -16.32
C PRO A 226 -2.48 -7.31 -16.60
N ASN A 227 -1.43 -6.60 -17.01
CA ASN A 227 -0.11 -7.17 -17.26
C ASN A 227 0.78 -7.23 -16.01
N LEU A 228 0.32 -6.71 -14.87
CA LEU A 228 0.94 -7.03 -13.59
C LEU A 228 0.51 -8.42 -13.12
N ASP A 229 1.47 -9.14 -12.57
CA ASP A 229 1.27 -10.44 -11.96
C ASP A 229 0.74 -10.23 -10.54
N HIS A 230 -0.59 -10.06 -10.43
CA HIS A 230 -1.29 -9.81 -9.16
C HIS A 230 -1.02 -10.88 -8.08
N ARG A 231 -0.54 -12.07 -8.46
CA ARG A 231 -0.14 -13.14 -7.53
C ARG A 231 1.07 -12.76 -6.68
N GLN A 232 1.86 -11.77 -7.10
CA GLN A 232 2.97 -11.18 -6.35
C GLN A 232 2.57 -9.93 -5.54
N LEU A 233 1.28 -9.58 -5.51
CA LEU A 233 0.77 -8.35 -4.90
C LEU A 233 -0.20 -8.69 -3.75
N SER A 234 0.31 -9.38 -2.72
CA SER A 234 -0.49 -9.76 -1.54
C SER A 234 -0.13 -8.90 -0.33
N PRO A 235 -0.88 -7.83 -0.03
CA PRO A 235 -0.55 -6.94 1.08
C PRO A 235 -0.80 -7.62 2.43
N VAL A 236 0.26 -7.86 3.21
CA VAL A 236 0.12 -8.42 4.57
C VAL A 236 -0.06 -7.29 5.58
N ASP A 237 -1.25 -7.19 6.15
CA ASP A 237 -1.56 -6.26 7.22
C ASP A 237 -1.80 -6.94 8.57
N THR A 238 -2.13 -6.14 9.59
CA THR A 238 -2.32 -6.64 10.96
C THR A 238 -3.58 -7.51 11.12
N HIS A 239 -4.56 -7.41 10.23
CA HIS A 239 -5.75 -8.26 10.19
C HIS A 239 -5.41 -9.60 9.54
N VAL A 240 -4.78 -9.56 8.36
CA VAL A 240 -4.28 -10.74 7.64
C VAL A 240 -3.31 -11.52 8.51
N GLN A 241 -2.29 -10.87 9.08
CA GLN A 241 -1.32 -11.51 9.98
C GLN A 241 -2.00 -12.20 11.17
N ARG A 242 -2.92 -11.50 11.84
CA ARG A 242 -3.65 -12.07 12.98
C ARG A 242 -4.46 -13.30 12.58
N LEU A 243 -5.14 -13.26 11.44
CA LEU A 243 -6.01 -14.35 11.03
C LEU A 243 -5.26 -15.52 10.41
N MET A 244 -4.14 -15.28 9.74
CA MET A 244 -3.24 -16.35 9.30
C MET A 244 -2.74 -17.19 10.47
N VAL A 245 -2.40 -16.54 11.59
CA VAL A 245 -2.03 -17.24 12.84
C VAL A 245 -3.25 -17.86 13.50
N ARG A 246 -4.34 -17.09 13.68
CA ARG A 246 -5.54 -17.56 14.39
C ARG A 246 -6.16 -18.78 13.71
N PHE A 247 -6.15 -18.85 12.39
CA PHE A 247 -6.69 -20.00 11.65
C PHE A 247 -5.72 -21.17 11.49
N GLY A 248 -4.51 -21.08 12.05
CA GLY A 248 -3.52 -22.16 11.98
C GLY A 248 -2.92 -22.34 10.58
N PHE A 249 -3.00 -21.31 9.72
CA PHE A 249 -2.35 -21.34 8.42
C PHE A 249 -0.83 -21.20 8.55
N ILE A 250 -0.37 -20.50 9.58
CA ILE A 250 1.04 -20.33 9.91
C ILE A 250 1.24 -20.26 11.42
N ASP A 251 2.32 -20.83 11.91
CA ASP A 251 2.68 -20.74 13.32
C ASP A 251 3.07 -19.30 13.71
N SER A 252 2.66 -18.87 14.91
CA SER A 252 2.91 -17.50 15.40
C SER A 252 4.40 -17.14 15.45
N LYS A 253 5.27 -18.13 15.65
CA LYS A 253 6.73 -17.97 15.66
C LYS A 253 7.31 -17.68 14.28
N ASP A 254 6.62 -18.11 13.22
CA ASP A 254 7.07 -17.99 11.83
C ASP A 254 6.30 -16.92 11.05
N ALA A 255 5.33 -16.24 11.68
CA ALA A 255 4.38 -15.30 11.09
C ALA A 255 4.98 -13.91 10.77
N SER A 256 6.13 -13.87 10.09
CA SER A 256 6.64 -12.66 9.45
C SER A 256 5.82 -12.32 8.19
N ASN A 257 5.74 -11.04 7.80
CA ASN A 257 4.97 -10.63 6.62
C ASN A 257 5.38 -11.41 5.35
N LYS A 258 6.69 -11.60 5.16
CA LYS A 258 7.22 -12.36 4.03
C LYS A 258 6.79 -13.84 4.06
N ASN A 259 6.84 -14.48 5.22
CA ASN A 259 6.40 -15.88 5.33
C ASN A 259 4.89 -16.01 5.14
N ILE A 260 4.11 -15.03 5.61
CA ILE A 260 2.67 -14.99 5.39
C ILE A 260 2.35 -14.84 3.91
N GLU A 261 3.01 -13.93 3.20
CA GLU A 261 2.86 -13.78 1.75
C GLU A 261 3.14 -15.10 1.01
N ILE A 262 4.26 -15.76 1.33
CA ILE A 262 4.60 -17.08 0.78
C ILE A 262 3.50 -18.10 1.08
N GLU A 263 2.96 -18.10 2.30
CA GLU A 263 1.92 -19.04 2.70
C GLU A 263 0.57 -18.76 2.01
N LEU A 264 0.19 -17.49 1.84
CA LEU A 264 -0.97 -17.09 1.04
C LEU A 264 -0.86 -17.63 -0.39
N SER A 265 0.30 -17.46 -1.04
CA SER A 265 0.54 -17.99 -2.39
C SER A 265 0.51 -19.52 -2.46
N LYS A 266 0.87 -20.24 -1.39
CA LYS A 266 0.74 -21.71 -1.36
C LYS A 266 -0.70 -22.16 -1.16
N LEU A 267 -1.45 -21.46 -0.30
CA LEU A 267 -2.81 -21.81 0.08
C LEU A 267 -3.80 -21.56 -1.06
N TYR A 268 -3.59 -20.47 -1.80
CA TYR A 268 -4.49 -20.05 -2.88
C TYR A 268 -3.69 -19.52 -4.09
N PRO A 269 -2.97 -20.39 -4.82
CA PRO A 269 -1.96 -20.00 -5.81
C PRO A 269 -2.51 -19.26 -7.03
N ASP A 270 -3.77 -19.51 -7.39
CA ASP A 270 -4.37 -18.92 -8.58
C ASP A 270 -4.70 -17.44 -8.36
N GLU A 271 -5.10 -17.05 -7.15
CA GLU A 271 -5.42 -15.66 -6.78
C GLU A 271 -5.12 -15.39 -5.29
N PRO A 272 -3.85 -15.33 -4.86
CA PRO A 272 -3.48 -15.12 -3.46
C PRO A 272 -4.11 -13.87 -2.85
N ARG A 273 -4.34 -12.85 -3.70
CA ARG A 273 -5.01 -11.59 -3.36
C ARG A 273 -6.43 -11.79 -2.83
N LYS A 274 -7.15 -12.79 -3.35
CA LYS A 274 -8.51 -13.10 -2.91
C LYS A 274 -8.49 -13.57 -1.46
N LEU A 275 -7.52 -14.42 -1.11
CA LEU A 275 -7.36 -14.96 0.25
C LEU A 275 -7.04 -13.85 1.25
N ASP A 276 -6.07 -12.97 0.95
CA ASP A 276 -5.80 -11.86 1.85
C ASP A 276 -7.01 -10.92 1.96
N HIS A 277 -7.75 -10.68 0.87
CA HIS A 277 -8.95 -9.83 0.90
C HIS A 277 -10.01 -10.39 1.84
N GLY A 278 -10.30 -11.70 1.75
CA GLY A 278 -11.27 -12.35 2.63
C GLY A 278 -10.83 -12.31 4.10
N LEU A 279 -9.54 -12.50 4.37
CA LEU A 279 -8.98 -12.36 5.72
C LEU A 279 -9.10 -10.91 6.21
N TYR A 280 -8.77 -9.93 5.37
CA TYR A 280 -8.93 -8.52 5.70
C TYR A 280 -10.37 -8.21 6.04
N ARG A 281 -11.35 -8.56 5.20
CA ARG A 281 -12.77 -8.32 5.45
C ARG A 281 -13.22 -8.92 6.77
N LEU A 282 -12.96 -10.21 6.99
CA LEU A 282 -13.38 -10.89 8.21
C LEU A 282 -12.73 -10.28 9.47
N GLY A 283 -11.48 -9.84 9.35
CA GLY A 283 -10.70 -9.26 10.44
C GLY A 283 -10.93 -7.77 10.67
N ALA A 284 -11.35 -7.03 9.65
CA ALA A 284 -11.51 -5.59 9.62
C ALA A 284 -12.97 -5.15 9.57
N ASP A 285 -13.95 -6.06 9.50
CA ASP A 285 -15.37 -5.70 9.51
C ASP A 285 -15.70 -4.90 10.78
N LEU A 286 -15.77 -3.58 10.62
CA LEU A 286 -15.80 -2.61 11.72
C LEU A 286 -17.19 -2.47 12.31
N GLU A 287 -18.22 -2.89 11.57
CA GLU A 287 -19.61 -2.80 12.01
C GLU A 287 -19.97 -4.00 12.91
N GLU A 288 -19.31 -5.14 12.74
CA GLU A 288 -19.71 -6.40 13.38
C GLU A 288 -18.60 -7.11 14.17
N GLY A 289 -17.34 -6.84 13.86
CA GLY A 289 -16.20 -7.27 14.68
C GLY A 289 -15.98 -8.78 14.77
N ILE A 290 -16.45 -9.58 13.80
CA ILE A 290 -16.44 -11.06 13.83
C ILE A 290 -15.06 -11.60 14.23
N CYS A 291 -14.01 -11.21 13.52
CA CYS A 291 -12.62 -11.61 13.83
C CYS A 291 -11.72 -10.42 14.18
N ALA A 292 -12.26 -9.44 14.91
CA ALA A 292 -11.50 -8.31 15.44
C ALA A 292 -10.43 -8.76 16.47
N LYS A 293 -9.77 -7.79 17.13
CA LYS A 293 -8.78 -8.08 18.19
C LYS A 293 -9.36 -9.03 19.23
N THR A 294 -10.56 -8.68 19.74
CA THR A 294 -11.42 -9.59 20.49
C THR A 294 -12.41 -10.23 19.50
N PRO A 295 -12.33 -11.54 19.23
CA PRO A 295 -13.23 -12.19 18.28
C PRO A 295 -14.64 -12.36 18.87
N ASN A 296 -15.65 -12.27 18.01
CA ASN A 296 -17.02 -12.66 18.33
C ASN A 296 -17.35 -14.00 17.67
N CYS A 297 -16.97 -15.09 18.33
CA CYS A 297 -17.10 -16.45 17.81
C CYS A 297 -18.57 -16.88 17.62
N GLU A 298 -19.50 -16.39 18.44
CA GLU A 298 -20.93 -16.66 18.27
C GLU A 298 -21.47 -15.99 17.01
N LEU A 299 -21.06 -14.75 16.74
CA LEU A 299 -21.42 -14.08 15.49
C LEU A 299 -20.79 -14.76 14.27
N CYS A 300 -19.55 -15.26 14.39
CA CYS A 300 -18.93 -16.08 13.36
C CYS A 300 -19.74 -17.35 13.08
N LYS A 301 -20.23 -18.03 14.11
CA LYS A 301 -21.09 -19.21 13.99
C LYS A 301 -22.43 -18.89 13.33
N GLU A 302 -23.02 -17.74 13.64
CA GLU A 302 -24.28 -17.29 13.05
C GLU A 302 -24.14 -16.94 11.56
N LYS A 303 -23.12 -16.14 11.21
CA LYS A 303 -22.98 -15.57 9.86
C LYS A 303 -22.16 -16.43 8.90
N HIS A 304 -21.20 -17.18 9.45
CA HIS A 304 -20.27 -18.01 8.69
C HIS A 304 -20.19 -19.42 9.31
N PRO A 305 -21.31 -20.16 9.36
CA PRO A 305 -21.40 -21.42 10.09
C PRO A 305 -20.41 -22.46 9.58
N LYS A 306 -20.14 -22.57 8.26
CA LYS A 306 -19.18 -23.57 7.77
C LYS A 306 -17.76 -23.17 8.12
N LEU A 307 -17.40 -21.88 8.04
CA LEU A 307 -16.10 -21.41 8.52
C LEU A 307 -15.92 -21.72 10.00
N PHE A 308 -16.94 -21.40 10.81
CA PHE A 308 -16.93 -21.71 12.23
C PHE A 308 -16.73 -23.22 12.42
N GLU A 309 -17.54 -24.08 11.80
CA GLU A 309 -17.51 -25.56 11.83
C GLU A 309 -16.16 -26.18 11.56
N ASN A 310 -15.37 -25.54 10.72
CA ASN A 310 -14.14 -26.09 10.23
C ASN A 310 -12.87 -25.38 10.73
N CYS A 311 -13.04 -24.30 11.50
CA CYS A 311 -11.94 -23.59 12.12
C CYS A 311 -11.29 -24.47 13.19
N GLN A 312 -9.99 -24.77 13.03
CA GLN A 312 -9.24 -25.59 14.01
C GLN A 312 -9.00 -24.86 15.33
N ALA A 313 -9.13 -23.53 15.35
CA ALA A 313 -8.85 -22.67 16.50
C ALA A 313 -9.97 -22.63 17.56
N ARG A 314 -10.99 -23.48 17.45
CA ARG A 314 -12.13 -23.61 18.38
C ARG A 314 -11.76 -23.92 19.83
N GLN A 315 -10.49 -24.22 20.11
CA GLN A 315 -10.03 -24.78 21.38
C GLN A 315 -9.23 -23.80 22.26
N ILE A 316 -9.19 -22.50 21.93
CA ILE A 316 -8.49 -21.47 22.72
C ILE A 316 -9.47 -20.46 23.28
#